data_AF-A0A5C0DL84-F1
#
_entry.id   AF-A0A5C0DL84-F1
#
_cell.length_a   1.000
_cell.length_b   1.000
_cell.length_c   1.000
_cell.angle_alpha   90.00
_cell.angle_beta   90.00
_cell.angle_gamma   90.00
#
_symmetry.space_group_name_H-M   'P 1'
#
loop_
_entity.id
_entity.type
_entity.pdbx_description
1 polymer ?
#
loop_
_entity_poly.entity_id
_entity_poly.type
_entity_poly.pdbx_seq_one_letter_code
_entity_poly.pdbx_strand_id
1 'polypeptide(L)' 'MNAHKIETALTEDGTLVLKGLPFHAGDVVEVIILQPQTAQHQIKSLETQNTNLYPLQNTQPYRYDDPTEPVALEED' A
#
# COMPACT_ATOMS: atom_id res chain seq x y z
N MET A 1 13.43 -4.54 -19.99
CA MET A 1 14.36 -4.21 -18.88
C MET A 1 14.85 -5.54 -18.31
N ASN A 2 16.17 -5.81 -18.33
CA ASN A 2 16.72 -7.04 -17.76
C ASN A 2 17.13 -6.75 -16.32
N ALA A 3 16.39 -7.27 -15.35
CA ALA A 3 16.66 -7.04 -13.93
C ALA A 3 17.46 -8.22 -13.35
N HIS A 4 18.57 -7.92 -12.66
CA HIS A 4 19.33 -8.91 -11.90
C HIS A 4 19.04 -8.71 -10.42
N LYS A 5 18.54 -9.75 -9.75
CA LYS A 5 18.23 -9.71 -8.32
C LYS A 5 19.41 -10.27 -7.53
N ILE A 6 19.91 -9.49 -6.58
CA ILE A 6 20.86 -9.94 -5.56
C ILE A 6 20.23 -9.67 -4.20
N GLU A 7 20.27 -10.67 -3.33
CA GLU A 7 19.83 -10.54 -1.94
C GLU A 7 21.07 -10.56 -1.04
N THR A 8 21.24 -9.53 -0.23
CA THR A 8 22.30 -9.48 0.77
C THR A 8 21.80 -8.80 2.03
N ALA A 9 22.30 -9.23 3.18
CA ALA A 9 22.01 -8.58 4.45
C ALA A 9 22.88 -7.34 4.62
N LEU A 10 22.31 -6.30 5.22
CA LEU A 10 23.06 -5.10 5.59
C LEU A 10 24.02 -5.45 6.75
N THR A 11 25.32 -5.28 6.55
CA THR A 11 26.35 -5.60 7.56
C THR A 11 26.83 -4.38 8.34
N GLU A 12 26.60 -3.18 7.81
CA GLU A 12 26.99 -1.90 8.40
C GLU A 12 25.82 -0.92 8.27
N ASP A 13 25.60 -0.11 9.29
CA ASP A 13 24.50 0.86 9.31
C ASP A 13 24.59 1.81 8.12
N GLY A 14 23.56 1.80 7.27
CA GLY A 14 23.44 2.66 6.10
C GLY A 14 24.32 2.29 4.89
N THR A 15 25.15 1.25 4.96
CA THR A 15 26.09 0.91 3.88
C THR A 15 25.87 -0.50 3.32
N LEU A 16 25.60 -0.59 2.01
CA LEU A 16 25.42 -1.84 1.28
C LEU A 16 26.52 -2.02 0.22
N VAL A 17 27.27 -3.13 0.29
CA VAL A 17 28.32 -3.45 -0.69
C VAL A 17 27.88 -4.62 -1.58
N LEU A 18 27.54 -4.33 -2.85
CA LEU A 18 27.21 -5.33 -3.86
C LEU A 18 28.48 -5.76 -4.60
N LYS A 19 28.75 -7.08 -4.66
CA LYS A 19 29.92 -7.66 -5.35
C LYS A 19 29.48 -8.65 -6.42
N GLY A 20 30.26 -8.79 -7.49
CA GLY A 20 30.03 -9.79 -8.54
C GLY A 20 28.86 -9.46 -9.49
N LEU A 21 28.51 -8.19 -9.63
CA LEU A 21 27.51 -7.77 -10.61
C LEU A 21 28.03 -7.95 -12.05
N PRO A 22 27.21 -8.37 -13.02
CA PRO A 22 27.61 -8.57 -14.41
C PRO A 22 27.63 -7.24 -15.19
N PHE A 23 28.21 -6.20 -14.59
CA PHE A 23 28.39 -4.87 -15.18
C PHE A 23 29.88 -4.54 -15.25
N HIS A 24 30.26 -3.75 -16.25
CA HIS A 24 31.64 -3.33 -16.48
C HIS A 24 31.87 -1.89 -16.02
N ALA A 25 33.14 -1.52 -15.87
CA ALA A 25 33.50 -0.15 -15.56
C ALA A 25 33.02 0.80 -16.67
N GLY A 26 32.22 1.81 -16.29
CA GLY A 26 31.63 2.78 -17.22
C GLY A 26 30.15 2.52 -17.55
N ASP A 27 29.60 1.37 -17.15
CA ASP A 27 28.18 1.09 -17.32
C ASP A 27 27.33 1.97 -16.39
N VAL A 28 26.25 2.54 -16.94
CA VAL A 28 25.23 3.23 -16.14
C VAL A 28 24.24 2.20 -15.60
N VAL A 29 24.09 2.14 -14.29
CA VAL A 29 23.20 1.19 -13.62
C VAL A 29 22.18 1.92 -12.75
N GLU A 30 20.95 1.42 -12.73
CA GLU A 30 19.89 1.86 -11.84
C GLU A 30 19.78 0.88 -10.66
N VAL A 31 19.71 1.41 -9.44
CA VAL A 31 19.64 0.61 -8.20
C VAL A 31 18.34 0.94 -7.48
N ILE A 32 17.53 -0.10 -7.21
CA ILE A 32 16.27 0.02 -6.46
C ILE A 32 16.43 -0.77 -5.16
N ILE A 33 16.33 -0.08 -4.02
CA ILE A 33 16.40 -0.69 -2.69
C ILE A 33 14.99 -0.73 -2.11
N LEU A 34 14.47 -1.94 -1.91
CA LEU A 34 13.16 -2.16 -1.31
C LEU A 34 13.35 -2.85 0.05
N GLN A 35 12.70 -2.31 1.08
CA GLN A 35 12.60 -3.01 2.34
C GLN A 35 11.63 -4.19 2.17
N PRO A 36 12.06 -5.44 2.40
CA PRO A 36 11.14 -6.57 2.30
C PRO A 36 10.03 -6.42 3.33
N GLN A 37 8.80 -6.57 2.88
CA GLN A 37 7.63 -6.53 3.73
C GLN A 37 7.58 -7.83 4.56
N THR A 38 8.26 -7.84 5.70
CA THR A 38 8.12 -8.93 6.68
C THR A 38 6.65 -9.06 7.07
N ALA A 39 6.21 -10.26 7.45
CA ALA A 39 4.82 -10.49 7.89
C ALA A 39 4.35 -9.48 8.97
N GLN A 40 5.27 -8.94 9.76
CA GLN A 40 5.01 -7.89 10.75
C GLN A 40 4.66 -6.52 10.14
N HIS A 41 5.25 -6.14 8.99
CA HIS A 41 4.83 -4.93 8.26
C HIS A 41 3.48 -5.12 7.56
N GLN A 42 3.14 -6.36 7.17
CA GLN A 42 1.79 -6.67 6.71
C GLN A 42 0.77 -6.49 7.84
N ILE A 43 1.08 -6.98 9.06
CA ILE A 43 0.20 -6.82 10.23
C ILE A 43 -0.02 -5.34 10.59
N LYS A 44 1.03 -4.50 10.63
CA LYS A 44 0.85 -3.05 10.85
C LYS A 44 0.04 -2.36 9.75
N SER A 45 0.22 -2.77 8.49
CA SER A 45 -0.60 -2.24 7.39
C SER A 45 -2.06 -2.69 7.51
N LEU A 46 -2.31 -3.93 7.95
CA LEU A 46 -3.65 -4.48 8.20
C LEU A 46 -4.33 -3.83 9.42
N GLU A 47 -3.57 -3.44 10.45
CA GLU A 47 -4.07 -2.69 11.61
C GLU A 47 -4.52 -1.28 11.21
N THR A 48 -3.78 -0.60 10.33
CA THR A 48 -4.24 0.69 9.77
C THR A 48 -5.41 0.55 8.80
N GLN A 49 -5.50 -0.58 8.08
CA GLN A 49 -6.64 -0.90 7.20
C GLN A 49 -7.89 -1.35 7.98
N ASN A 50 -7.75 -1.75 9.25
CA ASN A 50 -8.86 -2.15 10.12
C ASN A 50 -9.56 -0.99 10.83
N THR A 51 -9.07 0.25 10.65
CA THR A 51 -9.90 1.42 10.96
C THR A 51 -10.92 1.54 9.84
N ASN A 52 -12.04 0.81 9.96
CA ASN A 52 -13.14 0.91 9.02
C ASN A 52 -13.67 2.37 9.07
N LEU A 53 -13.16 3.21 8.17
CA LEU A 53 -13.50 4.63 8.07
C LEU A 53 -14.98 4.86 7.74
N TYR A 54 -15.64 3.82 7.22
CA TYR A 54 -17.02 3.86 6.77
C TYR A 54 -17.76 2.63 7.32
N PRO A 55 -18.09 2.59 8.61
CA PRO A 55 -18.70 1.42 9.27
C PRO A 55 -20.04 1.00 8.65
N LEU A 56 -20.64 1.90 7.86
CA LEU A 56 -21.91 1.73 7.15
C LEU A 56 -21.73 1.41 5.65
N GLN A 57 -20.49 1.35 5.14
CA GLN A 57 -20.25 1.04 3.74
C GLN A 57 -20.66 -0.40 3.45
N ASN A 58 -21.50 -0.59 2.42
CA ASN A 58 -22.07 -1.88 2.03
C ASN A 58 -23.02 -2.54 3.06
N THR A 59 -23.40 -1.85 4.14
CA THR A 59 -24.48 -2.32 5.01
C THR A 59 -25.81 -1.98 4.36
N GLN A 60 -26.38 -2.94 3.63
CA GLN A 60 -27.78 -2.86 3.20
C GLN A 60 -28.71 -2.94 4.44
N PRO A 61 -29.93 -2.36 4.38
CA PRO A 61 -30.52 -1.69 3.23
C PRO A 61 -30.64 -0.17 3.45
N TYR A 62 -29.85 0.62 2.72
CA TYR A 62 -30.21 2.02 2.46
C TYR A 62 -31.15 2.05 1.27
N ARG A 63 -32.44 1.87 1.52
CA ARG A 63 -33.48 1.98 0.50
C ARG A 63 -34.41 3.11 0.89
N TYR A 64 -34.33 4.19 0.13
CA TYR A 64 -35.34 5.25 0.14
C TYR A 64 -36.30 4.92 -0.98
N ASP A 65 -37.53 4.56 -0.63
CA ASP A 65 -38.54 4.21 -1.63
C ASP A 65 -39.03 5.46 -2.39
N ASP A 66 -39.02 6.63 -1.75
CA ASP A 66 -39.18 7.93 -2.41
C ASP A 66 -38.15 8.93 -1.85
N PRO A 67 -37.01 9.12 -2.53
CA PRO A 67 -35.93 9.98 -2.04
C PRO A 67 -36.25 11.48 -2.16
N THR A 68 -37.41 11.84 -2.72
CA THR A 68 -37.81 13.22 -2.99
C THR A 68 -39.08 13.62 -2.27
N GLU A 69 -39.61 12.77 -1.39
CA GLU A 69 -40.80 13.09 -0.60
C GLU A 69 -40.55 14.36 0.25
N PRO A 70 -41.48 15.33 0.24
CA PRO A 70 -41.36 16.53 1.05
C PRO A 70 -41.24 16.18 2.53
N VAL A 71 -40.24 16.76 3.21
CA VAL A 71 -40.02 16.52 4.65
C VAL A 71 -41.12 17.11 5.54
N ALA A 72 -41.96 17.99 4.97
CA ALA A 72 -43.05 18.64 5.66
C ALA A 72 -44.31 18.63 4.79
N LEU A 73 -45.44 18.40 5.44
CA LEU A 73 -46.75 18.63 4.84
C LEU A 73 -46.97 20.15 4.74
N GLU A 74 -47.49 20.61 3.62
CA GLU A 74 -47.91 22.01 3.48
C GLU A 74 -49.05 22.27 4.49
N GLU A 75 -48.88 23.27 5.36
CA GLU A 75 -49.95 23.74 6.23
C GLU A 75 -50.86 24.68 5.43
N ASP A 76 -52.15 24.34 5.32
CA ASP A 76 -53.20 25.11 4.62
C ASP A 76 -53.55 26.45 5.31
#